data_AF-A0A5C7LKG5-F1
#
_entry.id   AF-A0A5C7LKG5-F1
#
_cell.length_a   1.000
_cell.length_b   1.000
_cell.length_c   1.000
_cell.angle_alpha   90.00
_cell.angle_beta   90.00
_cell.angle_gamma   90.00
#
_symmetry.space_group_name_H-M   'P 1'
#
loop_
_entity.id
_entity.type
_entity.pdbx_description
1 polymer ?
#
loop_
_entity_poly.entity_id
_entity_poly.type
_entity_poly.pdbx_seq_one_letter_code
_entity_poly.pdbx_strand_id
1 'polypeptide(L)'
;MSIGFTGTRNPLTLQQRTALEMALSAAVARGDGEFHHGACVGADAASHLSALARGMHVIVHPPVNESKMMPAEMLVPARGANITVLPPKDYHARNRDIVNASTYLLAMPDGPERPHSGTWYTIRYAESRGIIVHIVYPDGSIKTPDGTEVPVANGAMS
;
A
#
# COMPACT_ATOMS: atom_id res chain seq x y z
N MET A 1 7.74 -3.89 12.30
CA MET A 1 6.41 -4.49 12.04
C MET A 1 6.20 -4.62 10.52
N SER A 2 5.06 -5.17 10.08
CA SER A 2 4.73 -5.35 8.66
C SER A 2 3.61 -4.39 8.22
N ILE A 3 3.83 -3.74 7.07
CA ILE A 3 2.91 -2.77 6.48
C ILE A 3 2.20 -3.43 5.31
N GLY A 4 0.87 -3.44 5.34
CA GLY A 4 0.06 -3.78 4.18
C GLY A 4 -0.17 -2.56 3.31
N PHE A 5 -0.21 -2.74 2.00
CA PHE A 5 -0.53 -1.68 1.06
C PHE A 5 -1.62 -2.08 0.09
N THR A 6 -2.53 -1.13 -0.17
CA THR A 6 -3.50 -1.21 -1.25
C THR A 6 -3.77 0.17 -1.82
N GLY A 7 -3.97 0.29 -3.13
CA GLY A 7 -4.28 1.58 -3.72
C GLY A 7 -4.90 1.50 -5.10
N THR A 8 -5.12 2.67 -5.69
CA THR A 8 -5.64 2.79 -7.04
C THR A 8 -4.69 2.24 -8.11
N ARG A 9 -5.26 1.83 -9.24
CA ARG A 9 -4.50 1.49 -10.46
C ARG A 9 -4.09 2.73 -11.25
N ASN A 10 -4.67 3.88 -10.95
CA ASN A 10 -4.27 5.16 -11.52
C ASN A 10 -2.95 5.63 -10.89
N PRO A 11 -2.21 6.55 -11.52
CA PRO A 11 -1.12 7.23 -10.85
C PRO A 11 -1.61 7.91 -9.56
N LEU A 12 -0.85 7.77 -8.47
CA LEU A 12 -1.10 8.51 -7.24
C LEU A 12 -1.03 10.02 -7.50
N THR A 13 -1.93 10.78 -6.87
CA THR A 13 -1.86 12.24 -6.85
C THR A 13 -0.59 12.71 -6.13
N LEU A 14 -0.22 13.98 -6.31
CA LEU A 14 0.92 14.55 -5.59
C LEU A 14 0.72 14.44 -4.07
N GLN A 15 -0.49 14.69 -3.59
CA GLN A 15 -0.84 14.63 -2.18
C GLN A 15 -0.71 13.20 -1.63
N GLN A 16 -1.22 12.20 -2.35
CA GLN A 16 -1.05 10.80 -1.96
C GLN A 16 0.41 10.35 -1.98
N ARG A 17 1.20 10.81 -2.96
CA ARG A 17 2.65 10.54 -3.00
C ARG A 17 3.35 11.14 -1.80
N THR A 18 3.11 12.41 -1.47
CA THR A 18 3.68 13.05 -0.28
C THR A 18 3.34 12.27 0.98
N ALA A 19 2.07 11.88 1.16
CA ALA A 19 1.65 11.09 2.30
C ALA A 19 2.30 9.70 2.35
N LEU A 20 2.46 9.03 1.19
CA LEU A 20 3.18 7.76 1.07
C LEU A 20 4.62 7.90 1.56
N GLU A 21 5.34 8.90 1.04
CA GLU A 21 6.75 9.14 1.38
C GLU A 21 6.91 9.43 2.88
N MET A 22 6.01 10.24 3.46
CA MET A 22 6.00 10.53 4.90
C MET A 22 5.69 9.27 5.73
N ALA A 23 4.67 8.50 5.34
CA ALA A 23 4.27 7.30 6.06
C ALA A 23 5.38 6.24 6.07
N LEU A 24 6.05 6.01 4.93
CA LEU A 24 7.15 5.06 4.83
C LEU A 24 8.39 5.53 5.61
N SER A 25 8.72 6.83 5.55
CA SER A 25 9.83 7.37 6.35
C SER A 25 9.57 7.25 7.85
N ALA A 26 8.35 7.53 8.30
CA ALA A 26 7.96 7.33 9.70
C ALA A 26 8.00 5.85 10.10
N ALA A 27 7.61 4.95 9.20
CA ALA A 27 7.65 3.52 9.47
C ALA A 27 9.09 3.00 9.63
N VAL A 28 10.01 3.41 8.75
CA VAL A 28 11.44 3.08 8.90
C VAL A 28 12.02 3.65 10.19
N ALA A 29 11.67 4.88 10.57
CA ALA A 29 12.11 5.47 11.84
C ALA A 29 11.63 4.69 13.08
N ARG A 30 10.50 3.98 12.98
CA ARG A 30 10.00 3.06 14.03
C ARG A 30 10.61 1.65 13.96
N GLY A 31 11.41 1.34 12.94
CA GLY A 31 11.96 0.00 12.72
C GLY A 31 10.98 -0.95 12.02
N ASP A 32 10.02 -0.44 11.25
CA ASP A 32 9.19 -1.28 10.38
C ASP A 32 9.99 -1.81 9.20
N GLY A 33 9.92 -3.11 8.95
CA GLY A 33 10.87 -3.83 8.10
C GLY A 33 10.26 -4.47 6.87
N GLU A 34 8.97 -4.83 6.91
CA GLU A 34 8.30 -5.54 5.81
C GLU A 34 7.20 -4.68 5.18
N PHE A 35 7.12 -4.69 3.85
CA PHE A 35 6.13 -3.96 3.07
C PHE A 35 5.45 -4.88 2.06
N HIS A 36 4.13 -5.09 2.24
CA HIS A 36 3.34 -6.06 1.49
C HIS A 36 2.44 -5.35 0.49
N HIS A 37 2.55 -5.69 -0.80
CA HIS A 37 1.66 -5.12 -1.82
C HIS A 37 1.34 -6.13 -2.94
N GLY A 38 0.48 -5.72 -3.86
CA GLY A 38 -0.16 -6.58 -4.84
C GLY A 38 0.44 -6.69 -6.23
N ALA A 39 1.59 -6.06 -6.46
CA ALA A 39 2.19 -5.90 -7.78
C ALA A 39 1.26 -5.35 -8.88
N CYS A 40 0.24 -4.56 -8.56
CA CYS A 40 -0.54 -3.89 -9.60
C CYS A 40 0.17 -2.65 -10.17
N VAL A 41 -0.24 -2.20 -11.35
CA VAL A 41 0.11 -0.86 -11.85
C VAL A 41 -0.43 0.24 -10.93
N GLY A 42 0.10 1.46 -11.08
CA GLY A 42 -0.37 2.63 -10.32
C GLY A 42 0.24 2.69 -8.93
N ALA A 43 -0.60 2.68 -7.90
CA ALA A 43 -0.20 2.86 -6.51
C ALA A 43 0.80 1.79 -6.03
N ASP A 44 0.55 0.52 -6.36
CA ASP A 44 1.42 -0.60 -5.99
C ASP A 44 2.83 -0.40 -6.56
N ALA A 45 2.96 -0.09 -7.86
CA ALA A 45 4.25 0.18 -8.50
C ALA A 45 4.99 1.40 -7.89
N ALA A 46 4.25 2.48 -7.58
CA ALA A 46 4.83 3.65 -6.94
C ALA A 46 5.37 3.30 -5.53
N SER A 47 4.54 2.63 -4.71
CA SER A 47 4.89 2.24 -3.36
C SER A 47 6.03 1.21 -3.28
N HIS A 48 6.10 0.32 -4.26
CA HIS A 48 7.18 -0.66 -4.39
C HIS A 48 8.55 0.02 -4.45
N LEU A 49 8.69 1.02 -5.34
CA LEU A 49 9.93 1.78 -5.49
C LEU A 49 10.25 2.60 -4.23
N SER A 50 9.24 3.25 -3.65
CA SER A 50 9.42 4.07 -2.44
C SER A 50 9.84 3.24 -1.22
N ALA A 51 9.33 2.02 -1.08
CA ALA A 51 9.71 1.10 -0.01
C ALA A 51 11.14 0.56 -0.21
N LEU A 52 11.50 0.15 -1.43
CA LEU A 52 12.86 -0.29 -1.75
C LEU A 52 13.91 0.80 -1.54
N ALA A 53 13.62 2.03 -1.96
CA ALA A 53 14.51 3.18 -1.77
C ALA A 53 14.83 3.45 -0.29
N ARG A 54 14.02 2.93 0.63
CA ARG A 54 14.18 3.05 2.08
C ARG A 54 14.76 1.80 2.75
N GLY A 55 15.17 0.81 1.96
CA GLY A 55 15.77 -0.44 2.47
C GLY A 55 14.77 -1.40 3.12
N MET A 56 13.47 -1.22 2.91
CA MET A 56 12.46 -2.15 3.41
C MET A 56 12.54 -3.49 2.66
N HIS A 57 12.15 -4.58 3.35
CA HIS A 57 11.88 -5.86 2.72
C HIS A 57 10.52 -5.84 2.04
N VAL A 58 10.51 -5.87 0.71
CA VAL A 58 9.27 -5.82 -0.07
C VAL A 58 8.77 -7.23 -0.34
N ILE A 59 7.60 -7.56 0.21
CA ILE A 59 6.90 -8.82 -0.01
C ILE A 59 5.83 -8.60 -1.08
N VAL A 60 6.04 -9.21 -2.24
CA VAL A 60 5.16 -9.08 -3.39
C VAL A 60 4.17 -10.23 -3.43
N HIS A 61 2.89 -9.90 -3.51
CA HIS A 61 1.79 -10.84 -3.65
C HIS A 61 1.17 -10.71 -5.06
N PRO A 62 1.72 -11.39 -6.09
CA PRO A 62 1.29 -11.20 -7.46
C PRO A 62 -0.12 -11.79 -7.74
N PRO A 63 -0.89 -11.21 -8.67
CA PRO A 63 -2.13 -11.80 -9.13
C PRO A 63 -1.90 -12.92 -10.15
N VAL A 64 -2.82 -13.90 -10.23
CA VAL A 64 -2.84 -14.86 -11.36
C VAL A 64 -3.15 -14.16 -12.69
N ASN A 65 -4.03 -13.16 -12.67
CA ASN A 65 -4.31 -12.34 -13.85
C ASN A 65 -3.34 -11.16 -13.92
N GLU A 66 -2.40 -11.24 -14.85
CA GLU A 66 -1.31 -10.26 -15.00
C GLU A 66 -1.71 -9.00 -15.79
N SER A 67 -2.93 -8.92 -16.33
CA SER A 67 -3.36 -7.80 -17.21
C SER A 67 -3.27 -6.39 -16.60
N LYS A 68 -3.15 -6.32 -15.27
CA LYS A 68 -2.98 -5.08 -14.49
C LYS A 68 -1.77 -5.12 -13.56
N MET A 69 -0.86 -6.06 -13.79
CA MET A 69 0.36 -6.20 -13.04
C MET A 69 1.36 -5.11 -13.46
N MET A 70 2.16 -4.63 -12.50
CA MET A 70 3.28 -3.72 -12.78
C MET A 70 4.32 -4.41 -13.68
N PRO A 71 5.20 -3.65 -14.35
CA PRO A 71 6.23 -4.22 -15.21
C PRO A 71 7.04 -5.31 -14.49
N ALA A 72 7.22 -6.46 -15.13
CA ALA A 72 7.86 -7.63 -14.53
C ALA A 72 9.31 -7.34 -14.10
N GLU A 73 9.96 -6.39 -14.77
CA GLU A 73 11.32 -5.93 -14.45
C GLU A 73 11.41 -5.31 -13.05
N MET A 74 10.30 -4.75 -12.53
CA MET A 74 10.25 -4.24 -11.15
C MET A 74 10.25 -5.37 -10.11
N LEU A 75 9.91 -6.60 -10.50
CA LEU A 75 9.92 -7.77 -9.62
C LEU A 75 11.24 -8.49 -9.59
N VAL A 76 12.10 -8.23 -10.57
CA VAL A 76 13.45 -8.77 -10.62
C VAL A 76 14.29 -7.95 -9.65
N PRO A 77 14.82 -8.56 -8.57
CA PRO A 77 15.66 -7.83 -7.64
C PRO A 77 16.91 -7.35 -8.39
N ALA A 78 17.10 -6.03 -8.47
CA ALA A 78 18.43 -5.49 -8.72
C ALA A 78 19.39 -6.06 -7.65
N ARG A 79 20.69 -6.20 -7.96
CA ARG A 79 21.66 -6.71 -6.97
C ARG A 79 21.54 -5.91 -5.67
N GLY A 80 21.20 -6.61 -4.58
CA GLY A 80 21.02 -6.02 -3.25
C GLY A 80 19.60 -5.55 -2.92
N ALA A 81 18.62 -5.63 -3.83
CA ALA A 81 17.23 -5.32 -3.53
C ALA A 81 16.61 -6.43 -2.65
N ASN A 82 15.98 -6.03 -1.55
CA ASN A 82 15.35 -6.94 -0.60
C ASN A 82 13.89 -7.21 -1.01
N ILE A 83 13.69 -8.11 -1.98
CA ILE A 83 12.38 -8.45 -2.55
C ILE A 83 12.11 -9.94 -2.36
N THR A 84 10.90 -10.29 -1.94
CA THR A 84 10.38 -11.66 -1.97
C THR A 84 9.08 -11.71 -2.77
N VAL A 85 9.06 -12.45 -3.86
CA VAL A 85 7.87 -12.65 -4.69
C VAL A 85 7.21 -13.97 -4.31
N LEU A 86 5.94 -13.92 -3.88
CA LEU A 86 5.17 -15.08 -3.46
C LEU A 86 4.45 -15.75 -4.65
N PRO A 87 3.97 -17.00 -4.50
CA PRO A 87 3.16 -17.65 -5.52
C PRO A 87 1.89 -16.84 -5.85
N PRO A 88 1.52 -16.72 -7.14
CA PRO A 88 0.39 -15.91 -7.56
C PRO A 88 -0.95 -16.48 -7.07
N LYS A 89 -1.89 -15.59 -6.74
CA LYS A 89 -3.25 -15.93 -6.30
C LYS A 89 -4.29 -15.01 -6.94
N ASP A 90 -5.56 -15.43 -6.93
CA ASP A 90 -6.66 -14.55 -7.32
C ASP A 90 -6.73 -13.32 -6.42
N TYR A 91 -7.19 -12.18 -6.97
CA TYR A 91 -7.19 -10.89 -6.27
C TYR A 91 -7.79 -10.94 -4.86
N HIS A 92 -8.92 -11.62 -4.67
CA HIS A 92 -9.53 -11.68 -3.35
C HIS A 92 -8.72 -12.51 -2.35
N ALA A 93 -8.18 -13.67 -2.77
CA ALA A 93 -7.35 -14.50 -1.90
C ALA A 93 -6.05 -13.76 -1.56
N ARG A 94 -5.42 -13.18 -2.56
CA ARG A 94 -4.21 -12.40 -2.45
C ARG A 94 -4.36 -11.19 -1.52
N ASN A 95 -5.43 -10.41 -1.69
CA ASN A 95 -5.68 -9.23 -0.85
C ASN A 95 -5.88 -9.61 0.61
N ARG A 96 -6.51 -10.76 0.88
CA ARG A 96 -6.63 -11.27 2.24
C ARG A 96 -5.27 -11.64 2.83
N ASP A 97 -4.38 -12.25 2.04
CA ASP A 97 -3.02 -12.59 2.50
C ASP A 97 -2.20 -11.36 2.83
N ILE A 98 -2.29 -10.29 2.03
CA ILE A 98 -1.65 -8.99 2.36
C ILE A 98 -2.13 -8.54 3.74
N VAL A 99 -3.45 -8.44 3.93
CA VAL A 99 -4.05 -7.96 5.18
C VAL A 99 -3.66 -8.85 6.37
N ASN A 100 -3.73 -10.17 6.22
CA ASN A 100 -3.43 -11.12 7.29
C ASN A 100 -1.96 -11.13 7.69
N ALA A 101 -1.06 -10.76 6.77
CA ALA A 101 0.37 -10.64 7.05
C ALA A 101 0.75 -9.26 7.63
N SER A 102 -0.18 -8.31 7.70
CA SER A 102 0.09 -6.91 8.04
C SER A 102 -0.32 -6.56 9.46
N THR A 103 0.46 -5.69 10.11
CA THR A 103 0.08 -5.10 11.41
C THR A 103 -0.85 -3.90 11.27
N TYR A 104 -0.73 -3.17 10.16
CA TYR A 104 -1.65 -2.11 9.75
C TYR A 104 -1.67 -2.01 8.22
N LEU A 105 -2.72 -1.40 7.67
CA LEU A 105 -2.92 -1.21 6.24
C LEU A 105 -2.80 0.28 5.89
N LEU A 106 -1.91 0.61 4.96
CA LEU A 106 -1.88 1.90 4.27
C LEU A 106 -2.69 1.79 2.98
N ALA A 107 -3.76 2.59 2.86
CA ALA A 107 -4.69 2.52 1.75
C ALA A 107 -4.75 3.85 0.98
N MET A 108 -4.67 3.78 -0.36
CA MET A 108 -4.69 4.96 -1.24
C MET A 108 -5.73 4.81 -2.37
N PRO A 109 -7.04 4.90 -2.06
CA PRO A 109 -8.08 4.82 -3.07
C PRO A 109 -8.04 6.04 -4.01
N ASP A 110 -8.68 5.93 -5.18
CA ASP A 110 -8.85 7.02 -6.15
C ASP A 110 -10.09 7.89 -5.90
N GLY A 111 -10.77 7.69 -4.77
CA GLY A 111 -11.99 8.41 -4.45
C GLY A 111 -12.83 7.66 -3.40
N PRO A 112 -14.09 8.06 -3.21
CA PRO A 112 -14.95 7.49 -2.18
C PRO A 112 -15.24 6.01 -2.40
N GLU A 113 -15.76 5.37 -1.35
CA GLU A 113 -16.13 3.97 -1.35
C GLU A 113 -17.15 3.65 -2.44
N ARG A 114 -16.89 2.56 -3.18
CA ARG A 114 -17.77 2.09 -4.24
C ARG A 114 -17.75 0.57 -4.40
N PRO A 115 -18.84 -0.03 -4.92
CA PRO A 115 -18.88 -1.45 -5.27
C PRO A 115 -17.80 -1.83 -6.28
N HIS A 116 -17.41 -3.11 -6.27
CA HIS A 116 -16.46 -3.71 -7.21
C HIS A 116 -15.04 -3.09 -7.25
N SER A 117 -14.69 -2.24 -6.28
CA SER A 117 -13.31 -1.78 -6.10
C SER A 117 -12.50 -2.79 -5.28
N GLY A 118 -11.39 -3.26 -5.85
CA GLY A 118 -10.45 -4.14 -5.15
C GLY A 118 -9.76 -3.46 -3.97
N THR A 119 -9.50 -2.15 -4.08
CA THR A 119 -8.96 -1.32 -2.98
C THR A 119 -9.94 -1.27 -1.83
N TRP A 120 -11.20 -0.90 -2.09
CA TRP A 120 -12.24 -0.83 -1.05
C TRP A 120 -12.61 -2.21 -0.48
N TYR A 121 -12.56 -3.28 -1.27
CA TYR A 121 -12.66 -4.64 -0.74
C TYR A 121 -11.56 -4.94 0.29
N THR A 122 -10.33 -4.53 0.00
CA THR A 122 -9.18 -4.78 0.89
C THR A 122 -9.29 -3.97 2.19
N ILE A 123 -9.72 -2.70 2.08
CA ILE A 123 -10.01 -1.83 3.23
C ILE A 123 -11.07 -2.48 4.14
N ARG A 124 -12.23 -2.83 3.59
CA ARG A 124 -13.30 -3.49 4.37
C ARG A 124 -12.85 -4.79 5.01
N TYR A 125 -12.05 -5.58 4.29
CA TYR A 125 -11.51 -6.81 4.85
C TYR A 125 -10.60 -6.51 6.05
N ALA A 126 -9.67 -5.55 5.93
CA ALA A 126 -8.82 -5.14 7.05
C ALA A 126 -9.62 -4.67 8.26
N GLU A 127 -10.61 -3.79 8.06
CA GLU A 127 -11.50 -3.32 9.13
C GLU A 127 -12.24 -4.49 9.79
N SER A 128 -12.77 -5.44 9.01
CA SER A 128 -13.45 -6.65 9.54
C SER A 128 -12.54 -7.59 10.34
N ARG A 129 -11.21 -7.45 10.18
CA ARG A 129 -10.19 -8.21 10.91
C ARG A 129 -9.61 -7.44 12.10
N GLY A 130 -10.08 -6.21 12.34
CA GLY A 130 -9.54 -5.34 13.38
C GLY A 130 -8.14 -4.80 13.05
N ILE A 131 -7.73 -4.85 11.78
CA ILE A 131 -6.47 -4.25 11.33
C ILE A 131 -6.67 -2.75 11.20
N ILE A 132 -5.76 -1.99 11.78
CA ILE A 132 -5.74 -0.53 11.69
C ILE A 132 -5.56 -0.12 10.22
N VAL A 133 -6.44 0.75 9.71
CA VAL A 133 -6.36 1.27 8.34
C VAL A 133 -6.12 2.77 8.34
N HIS A 134 -5.07 3.20 7.65
CA HIS A 134 -4.84 4.61 7.31
C HIS A 134 -5.22 4.83 5.86
N ILE A 135 -6.31 5.55 5.61
CA ILE A 135 -6.78 5.84 4.24
C ILE A 135 -6.32 7.24 3.86
N VAL A 136 -5.59 7.37 2.76
CA VAL A 136 -5.20 8.66 2.16
C VAL A 136 -5.98 8.87 0.86
N TYR A 137 -6.89 9.84 0.88
CA TYR A 137 -7.69 10.18 -0.28
C TYR A 137 -6.91 11.01 -1.32
N PRO A 138 -7.42 11.16 -2.55
CA PRO A 138 -6.73 11.88 -3.62
C PRO A 138 -6.34 13.33 -3.30
N ASP A 139 -7.13 14.02 -2.47
CA ASP A 139 -6.88 15.39 -2.01
C ASP A 139 -5.87 15.47 -0.86
N GLY A 140 -5.39 14.33 -0.36
CA GLY A 140 -4.51 14.23 0.79
C GLY A 140 -5.22 14.22 2.13
N SER A 141 -6.55 14.23 2.21
CA SER A 141 -7.22 13.98 3.48
C SER A 141 -6.91 12.54 3.96
N ILE A 142 -6.68 12.40 5.26
CA ILE A 142 -6.36 11.12 5.90
C ILE A 142 -7.51 10.76 6.82
N LYS A 143 -8.12 9.59 6.59
CA LYS A 143 -9.01 8.98 7.58
C LYS A 143 -8.19 8.17 8.58
N THR A 144 -8.23 8.57 9.84
CA THR A 144 -7.60 7.87 10.95
C THR A 144 -8.49 6.73 11.46
N PRO A 145 -7.94 5.81 12.29
CA PRO A 145 -8.65 4.60 12.70
C PRO A 145 -9.91 4.84 13.55
N ASP A 146 -9.98 5.98 14.22
CA ASP A 146 -11.16 6.48 14.95
C ASP A 146 -12.23 7.07 14.03
N GLY A 147 -12.00 7.10 12.71
CA GLY A 147 -12.90 7.65 11.71
C GLY A 147 -12.75 9.15 11.48
N THR A 148 -11.84 9.83 12.19
CA THR A 148 -11.59 11.26 11.99
C THR A 148 -10.90 11.47 10.63
N GLU A 149 -11.39 12.44 9.86
CA GLU A 149 -10.73 12.88 8.63
C GLU A 149 -9.94 14.15 8.91
N VAL A 150 -8.61 14.07 8.75
CA VAL A 150 -7.70 15.19 8.93
C VAL A 150 -7.08 15.57 7.58
N PRO A 151 -7.01 16.87 7.21
CA PRO A 151 -6.19 17.29 6.09
C PRO A 151 -4.73 16.89 6.34
N VAL A 152 -3.97 16.48 5.32
CA VAL A 152 -2.50 16.48 5.43
C VAL A 152 -2.09 17.90 5.80
N ALA A 153 -1.52 18.07 6.99
CA ALA A 153 -0.94 19.32 7.41
C ALA A 153 0.08 19.73 6.33
N ASN A 154 -0.18 20.87 5.67
CA ASN A 154 0.83 21.53 4.84
C ASN A 154 2.10 21.59 5.67
N GLY A 155 3.16 20.93 5.19
CA GLY A 155 4.39 20.65 5.95
C GLY A 155 4.77 21.76 6.92
N ALA A 156 4.46 21.55 8.19
CA ALA A 156 4.93 22.33 9.31
C ALA A 156 4.73 21.48 10.58
N MET A 157 5.58 20.48 10.77
CA MET A 157 6.00 20.15 12.13
C MET A 157 7.39 20.77 12.29
N SER A 158 7.38 21.88 13.02
CA SER A 158 8.52 22.63 13.55
C SER A 158 9.57 21.73 14.19
#